data_AF-A0AAN1Y6Y6-F1
#
_entry.id   AF-A0AAN1Y6Y6-F1
#
_cell.length_a   1.000
_cell.length_b   1.000
_cell.length_c   1.000
_cell.angle_alpha   90.00
_cell.angle_beta   90.00
_cell.angle_gamma   90.00
#
_symmetry.space_group_name_H-M   'P 1'
#
loop_
_entity.id
_entity.type
_entity.pdbx_description
1 polymer ?
#
loop_
_entity_poly.entity_id
_entity_poly.type
_entity_poly.pdbx_seq_one_letter_code
_entity_poly.pdbx_strand_id
1 'polypeptide(L)'
;MLICITDSEYFNIALKAYINEPHSKPLDIKELICYPFSGQSEMFYTFFSTDAGARLSTILIDYSRASIEVLQVALSLKAFNPLLRIFLFTRPGYTLSELESSLAIVVGAEFITCFAGLSAALARWPLRSPPPANKLYIAIPDSYNLTRKETFLISLLMGGMPLCHVASTMQLTIKRVYYYRSRVLSKLAVKNNVELVTKVQGMVLRHYRQETGHEIVSLR
;
A
#
# COMPACT_ATOMS: atom_id res chain seq x y z
N MET A 1 -6.79 -8.94 -1.69
CA MET A 1 -8.11 -8.28 -1.83
C MET A 1 -7.93 -6.97 -2.58
N LEU A 2 -8.84 -6.68 -3.52
CA LEU A 2 -8.93 -5.40 -4.22
C LEU A 2 -10.08 -4.58 -3.59
N ILE A 3 -9.82 -3.32 -3.30
CA ILE A 3 -10.88 -2.35 -3.04
C ILE A 3 -11.04 -1.46 -4.26
N CYS A 4 -12.27 -1.21 -4.65
CA CYS A 4 -12.62 -0.15 -5.58
C CYS A 4 -13.28 1.00 -4.83
N ILE A 5 -12.80 2.22 -5.05
CA ILE A 5 -13.38 3.45 -4.51
C ILE A 5 -13.98 4.22 -5.69
N THR A 6 -15.31 4.32 -5.75
CA THR A 6 -16.03 4.99 -6.84
C THR A 6 -17.46 5.31 -6.45
N ASP A 7 -17.94 6.48 -6.87
CA ASP A 7 -19.36 6.85 -6.84
C ASP A 7 -20.12 6.42 -8.12
N SER A 8 -19.44 5.79 -9.08
CA SER A 8 -20.02 5.35 -10.34
C SER A 8 -20.48 3.90 -10.26
N GLU A 9 -21.79 3.70 -10.20
CA GLU A 9 -22.39 2.37 -10.26
C GLU A 9 -22.06 1.65 -11.57
N TYR A 10 -22.04 2.37 -12.69
CA TYR A 10 -21.63 1.84 -13.99
C TYR A 10 -20.18 1.34 -13.97
N PHE A 11 -19.27 2.09 -13.35
CA PHE A 11 -17.87 1.67 -13.21
C PHE A 11 -17.77 0.39 -12.37
N ASN A 12 -18.50 0.33 -11.26
CA ASN A 12 -18.56 -0.85 -10.40
C ASN A 12 -19.04 -2.10 -11.14
N ILE A 13 -20.12 -1.98 -11.92
CA ILE A 13 -20.65 -3.09 -12.73
C ILE A 13 -19.63 -3.54 -13.77
N ALA A 14 -19.05 -2.60 -14.51
CA ALA A 14 -18.09 -2.89 -15.57
C ALA A 14 -16.81 -3.54 -15.03
N LEU A 15 -16.30 -3.06 -13.89
CA LEU A 15 -15.14 -3.64 -13.21
C LEU A 15 -15.41 -5.07 -12.74
N LYS A 16 -16.58 -5.31 -12.13
CA LYS A 16 -16.99 -6.65 -11.68
C LYS A 16 -17.13 -7.61 -12.86
N ALA A 17 -17.75 -7.17 -13.96
CA ALA A 17 -17.86 -7.97 -15.17
C ALA A 17 -16.47 -8.36 -15.70
N TYR A 18 -15.58 -7.38 -15.83
CA TYR A 18 -14.22 -7.58 -16.35
C TYR A 18 -13.38 -8.56 -15.50
N ILE A 19 -13.42 -8.42 -14.17
CA ILE A 19 -12.69 -9.32 -13.25
C ILE A 19 -13.23 -10.76 -13.31
N ASN A 20 -14.52 -10.93 -13.57
CA ASN A 20 -15.18 -12.23 -13.63
C ASN A 20 -15.11 -12.88 -15.03
N GLU A 21 -14.54 -12.21 -16.03
CA GLU A 21 -14.41 -12.79 -17.38
C GLU A 21 -13.50 -14.03 -17.38
N PRO A 22 -13.87 -15.11 -18.10
CA PRO A 22 -13.10 -16.37 -18.09
C PRO A 22 -11.66 -16.22 -18.60
N HIS A 23 -11.43 -15.26 -19.49
CA HIS A 23 -10.14 -15.03 -20.16
C HIS A 23 -9.25 -14.00 -19.46
N SER A 24 -9.73 -13.34 -18.39
CA SER A 24 -9.00 -12.27 -17.70
C SER A 24 -8.06 -12.74 -16.57
N LYS A 25 -7.57 -13.99 -16.62
CA LYS A 25 -6.66 -14.53 -15.57
C LYS A 25 -5.16 -14.44 -15.91
N PRO A 26 -4.30 -14.14 -14.90
CA PRO A 26 -4.57 -14.21 -13.47
C PRO A 26 -4.51 -12.83 -12.79
N LEU A 27 -5.61 -12.10 -12.81
CA LEU A 27 -5.90 -11.21 -11.69
C LEU A 27 -6.15 -12.11 -10.46
N ASP A 28 -5.15 -12.32 -9.59
CA ASP A 28 -5.29 -13.08 -8.32
C ASP A 28 -6.14 -12.30 -7.29
N ILE A 29 -7.23 -11.69 -7.76
CA ILE A 29 -8.20 -10.94 -6.97
C ILE A 29 -9.20 -11.94 -6.43
N LYS A 30 -8.97 -12.40 -5.20
CA LYS A 30 -9.86 -13.32 -4.48
C LYS A 30 -11.12 -12.66 -3.93
N GLU A 31 -11.09 -11.33 -3.79
CA GLU A 31 -12.12 -10.54 -3.12
C GLU A 31 -12.07 -9.12 -3.67
N LEU A 32 -13.24 -8.61 -4.09
CA LEU A 32 -13.45 -7.23 -4.52
C LEU A 32 -14.52 -6.60 -3.64
N ILE A 33 -14.19 -5.48 -3.00
CA ILE A 33 -15.13 -4.68 -2.22
C ILE A 33 -15.19 -3.28 -2.84
N CYS A 34 -16.39 -2.75 -3.04
CA CYS A 34 -16.59 -1.41 -3.59
C CYS A 34 -17.10 -0.48 -2.48
N TYR A 35 -16.48 0.70 -2.34
CA TYR A 35 -16.94 1.77 -1.45
C TYR A 35 -17.24 3.04 -2.26
N PRO A 36 -18.33 3.76 -1.92
CA PRO A 36 -18.53 5.12 -2.40
C PRO A 36 -17.52 6.08 -1.75
N PHE A 37 -17.35 7.27 -2.32
CA PHE A 37 -16.48 8.32 -1.77
C PHE A 37 -16.96 8.80 -0.40
N SER A 38 -18.26 8.74 -0.12
CA SER A 38 -18.84 9.03 1.20
C SER A 38 -18.60 7.91 2.23
N GLY A 39 -18.22 6.71 1.77
CA GLY A 39 -18.03 5.51 2.61
C GLY A 39 -16.70 5.44 3.35
N GLN A 40 -15.93 6.53 3.41
CA GLN A 40 -14.59 6.54 4.01
C GLN A 40 -14.59 6.06 5.47
N SER A 41 -15.55 6.51 6.28
CA SER A 41 -15.59 6.13 7.70
C SER A 41 -15.80 4.63 7.91
N GLU A 42 -16.68 4.02 7.12
CA GLU A 42 -16.93 2.57 7.12
C GLU A 42 -15.70 1.79 6.62
N MET A 43 -15.03 2.31 5.59
CA MET A 43 -13.77 1.79 5.08
C MET A 43 -12.70 1.79 6.17
N PHE A 44 -12.51 2.91 6.89
CA PHE A 44 -11.58 2.99 8.01
C PHE A 44 -11.94 1.97 9.09
N TYR A 45 -13.18 1.94 9.56
CA TYR A 45 -13.60 0.95 10.56
C TYR A 45 -13.32 -0.49 10.11
N THR A 46 -13.64 -0.82 8.86
CA THR A 46 -13.46 -2.17 8.33
C THR A 46 -11.98 -2.56 8.26
N PHE A 47 -11.10 -1.70 7.78
CA PHE A 47 -9.68 -2.06 7.59
C PHE A 47 -8.81 -1.86 8.82
N PHE A 48 -9.24 -1.04 9.79
CA PHE A 48 -8.51 -0.82 11.04
C PHE A 48 -9.05 -1.63 12.22
N SER A 49 -10.33 -2.00 12.21
CA SER A 49 -10.97 -2.73 13.31
C SER A 49 -11.22 -4.21 13.01
N THR A 50 -10.92 -4.69 11.80
CA THR A 50 -11.06 -6.11 11.42
C THR A 50 -9.82 -6.66 10.70
N ASP A 51 -9.74 -7.99 10.55
CA ASP A 51 -8.68 -8.67 9.80
C ASP A 51 -8.70 -8.38 8.29
N ALA A 52 -9.68 -7.64 7.78
CA ALA A 52 -9.75 -7.25 6.38
C ALA A 52 -8.52 -6.44 5.95
N GLY A 53 -7.96 -5.61 6.83
CA GLY A 53 -6.75 -4.83 6.55
C GLY A 53 -5.56 -5.71 6.15
N ALA A 54 -5.36 -6.85 6.80
CA ALA A 54 -4.27 -7.78 6.50
C ALA A 54 -4.41 -8.48 5.13
N ARG A 55 -5.62 -8.50 4.56
CA ARG A 55 -5.89 -9.09 3.23
C ARG A 55 -5.81 -8.05 2.11
N LEU A 56 -5.74 -6.76 2.47
CA LEU A 56 -5.75 -5.64 1.52
C LEU A 56 -4.41 -5.55 0.78
N SER A 57 -4.46 -5.77 -0.53
CA SER A 57 -3.28 -5.75 -1.40
C SER A 57 -3.32 -4.63 -2.44
N THR A 58 -4.52 -4.21 -2.83
CA THR A 58 -4.71 -3.22 -3.90
C THR A 58 -5.91 -2.32 -3.62
N ILE A 59 -5.75 -1.02 -3.92
CA ILE A 59 -6.84 -0.04 -4.08
C ILE A 59 -6.86 0.42 -5.54
N LEU A 60 -8.04 0.43 -6.14
CA LEU A 60 -8.35 1.11 -7.38
C LEU A 60 -9.30 2.26 -7.08
N ILE A 61 -8.93 3.47 -7.49
CA ILE A 61 -9.75 4.68 -7.28
C ILE A 61 -10.22 5.14 -8.65
N ASP A 62 -11.54 5.24 -8.85
CA ASP A 62 -12.09 5.96 -10.00
C ASP A 62 -11.86 7.46 -9.78
N TYR A 63 -10.74 7.96 -10.27
CA TYR A 63 -10.32 9.34 -10.10
C TYR A 63 -10.89 10.26 -11.19
N SER A 64 -11.93 9.83 -11.91
CA SER A 64 -12.59 10.64 -12.94
C SER A 64 -13.37 11.83 -12.36
N ARG A 65 -13.83 11.72 -11.11
CA ARG A 65 -14.61 12.73 -10.38
C ARG A 65 -14.29 12.74 -8.88
N ALA A 66 -13.24 12.01 -8.48
CA ALA A 66 -12.86 11.93 -7.07
C ALA A 66 -12.20 13.23 -6.64
N SER A 67 -12.33 13.53 -5.36
CA SER A 67 -11.70 14.67 -4.74
C SER A 67 -10.37 14.27 -4.10
N ILE A 68 -9.63 15.28 -3.64
CA ILE A 68 -8.31 15.08 -3.02
C ILE A 68 -8.38 14.29 -1.70
N GLU A 69 -9.50 14.36 -0.99
CA GLU A 69 -9.77 13.62 0.24
C GLU A 69 -9.63 12.11 0.03
N VAL A 70 -9.99 11.61 -1.16
CA VAL A 70 -9.85 10.19 -1.49
C VAL A 70 -8.38 9.77 -1.58
N LEU A 71 -7.49 10.66 -2.06
CA LEU A 71 -6.05 10.42 -2.03
C LEU A 71 -5.48 10.47 -0.62
N GLN A 72 -6.02 11.32 0.26
CA GLN A 72 -5.63 11.38 1.68
C GLN A 72 -6.03 10.09 2.42
N VAL A 73 -7.19 9.51 2.10
CA VAL A 73 -7.60 8.19 2.60
C VAL A 73 -6.65 7.11 2.10
N ALA A 74 -6.31 7.12 0.81
CA ALA A 74 -5.35 6.19 0.24
C ALA A 74 -3.98 6.29 0.90
N LEU A 75 -3.51 7.52 1.18
CA LEU A 75 -2.27 7.78 1.93
C LEU A 75 -2.32 7.18 3.34
N SER A 76 -3.44 7.37 4.04
CA SER A 76 -3.63 6.80 5.38
C SER A 76 -3.54 5.28 5.33
N LEU A 77 -4.29 4.63 4.45
CA LEU A 77 -4.26 3.18 4.26
C LEU A 77 -2.87 2.66 3.85
N LYS A 78 -2.15 3.41 3.01
CA LYS A 78 -0.78 3.13 2.57
C LYS A 78 0.24 3.25 3.69
N ALA A 79 0.04 4.19 4.62
CA ALA A 79 0.91 4.33 5.79
C ALA A 79 0.85 3.09 6.67
N PHE A 80 -0.34 2.55 6.88
CA PHE A 80 -0.55 1.31 7.65
C PHE A 80 -0.29 0.04 6.84
N ASN A 81 -0.39 0.08 5.52
CA ASN A 81 -0.11 -1.03 4.62
C ASN A 81 0.87 -0.60 3.52
N PRO A 82 2.18 -0.54 3.80
CA PRO A 82 3.16 0.01 2.85
C PRO A 82 3.21 -0.72 1.50
N LEU A 83 2.83 -2.00 1.48
CA LEU A 83 2.79 -2.85 0.28
C LEU A 83 1.59 -2.55 -0.63
N LEU A 84 0.62 -1.76 -0.15
CA LEU A 84 -0.66 -1.54 -0.80
C LEU A 84 -0.49 -0.88 -2.17
N ARG A 85 -0.91 -1.54 -3.23
CA ARG A 85 -0.86 -0.95 -4.58
C ARG A 85 -2.00 0.02 -4.74
N ILE A 86 -1.73 1.22 -5.25
CA ILE A 86 -2.76 2.22 -5.50
C ILE A 86 -2.79 2.49 -6.99
N PHE A 87 -3.96 2.38 -7.58
CA PHE A 87 -4.21 2.72 -8.97
C PHE A 87 -5.20 3.86 -9.06
N LEU A 88 -4.87 4.88 -9.83
CA LEU A 88 -5.80 5.95 -10.18
C LEU A 88 -6.33 5.66 -11.59
N PHE A 89 -7.62 5.32 -11.65
CA PHE A 89 -8.32 5.21 -12.91
C PHE A 89 -8.75 6.60 -13.34
N THR A 90 -8.14 7.13 -14.40
CA THR A 90 -8.43 8.47 -14.90
C THR A 90 -8.96 8.40 -16.32
N ARG A 91 -9.76 9.39 -16.70
CA ARG A 91 -10.10 9.57 -18.11
C ARG A 91 -8.83 9.95 -18.90
N PRO A 92 -8.72 9.57 -20.18
CA PRO A 92 -7.67 10.08 -21.04
C PRO A 92 -7.66 11.61 -21.03
N GLY A 93 -6.48 12.21 -20.86
CA GLY A 93 -6.32 13.66 -20.80
C GLY A 93 -6.73 14.33 -19.48
N TYR A 94 -7.10 13.56 -18.45
CA TYR A 94 -7.30 14.13 -17.11
C TYR A 94 -5.98 14.70 -16.59
N THR A 95 -6.04 15.91 -16.07
CA THR A 95 -4.88 16.62 -15.49
C THR A 95 -5.12 16.77 -13.99
N LEU A 96 -4.19 16.24 -13.21
CA LEU A 96 -4.17 16.48 -11.77
C LEU A 96 -3.68 17.91 -11.51
N SER A 97 -4.24 18.54 -10.49
CA SER A 97 -3.62 19.71 -9.87
C SER A 97 -2.24 19.35 -9.32
N GLU A 98 -1.44 20.38 -9.01
CA GLU A 98 -0.12 20.21 -8.41
C GLU A 98 -0.19 19.41 -7.10
N LEU A 99 -1.17 19.74 -6.24
CA LEU A 99 -1.35 19.06 -4.96
C LEU A 99 -1.77 17.60 -5.11
N GLU A 100 -2.69 17.30 -6.02
CA GLU A 100 -3.09 15.92 -6.32
C GLU A 100 -1.94 15.13 -6.93
N SER A 101 -1.14 15.75 -7.79
CA SER A 101 0.06 15.14 -8.38
C SER A 101 1.08 14.77 -7.30
N SER A 102 1.36 15.69 -6.39
CA SER A 102 2.25 15.47 -5.26
C SER A 102 1.75 14.34 -4.37
N LEU A 103 0.45 14.30 -4.03
CA LEU A 103 -0.13 13.22 -3.24
C LEU A 103 -0.07 11.87 -3.98
N ALA A 104 -0.40 11.84 -5.27
CA ALA A 104 -0.33 10.63 -6.09
C ALA A 104 1.10 10.05 -6.12
N ILE A 105 2.12 10.91 -6.20
CA ILE A 105 3.53 10.52 -6.13
C ILE A 105 3.87 9.95 -4.75
N VAL A 106 3.49 10.62 -3.67
CA VAL A 106 3.78 10.20 -2.29
C VAL A 106 3.16 8.83 -1.99
N VAL A 107 1.91 8.60 -2.41
CA VAL A 107 1.27 7.29 -2.22
C VAL A 107 1.79 6.23 -3.20
N GLY A 108 2.59 6.63 -4.18
CA GLY A 108 3.14 5.75 -5.22
C GLY A 108 2.06 5.18 -6.11
N ALA A 109 1.08 6.00 -6.49
CA ALA A 109 -0.03 5.57 -7.33
C ALA A 109 0.40 5.39 -8.79
N GLU A 110 -0.17 4.37 -9.44
CA GLU A 110 0.01 4.11 -10.87
C GLU A 110 -1.26 4.51 -11.63
N PHE A 111 -1.09 5.27 -12.72
CA PHE A 111 -2.19 5.77 -13.53
C PHE A 111 -2.65 4.75 -14.55
N ILE A 112 -3.95 4.56 -14.63
CA ILE A 112 -4.59 3.61 -15.53
C ILE A 112 -5.75 4.30 -16.24
N THR A 113 -5.90 4.09 -17.54
CA THR A 113 -6.99 4.68 -18.33
C THR A 113 -7.98 3.63 -18.85
N CYS A 114 -7.69 2.34 -18.67
CA CYS A 114 -8.54 1.23 -19.10
C CYS A 114 -8.31 -0.04 -18.27
N PHE A 115 -9.30 -0.94 -18.23
CA PHE A 115 -9.19 -2.19 -17.46
C PHE A 115 -8.11 -3.14 -17.97
N ALA A 116 -7.81 -3.14 -19.27
CA ALA A 116 -6.67 -3.88 -19.81
C ALA A 116 -5.34 -3.38 -19.22
N GLY A 117 -5.19 -2.06 -19.05
CA GLY A 117 -4.06 -1.44 -18.38
C GLY A 117 -3.96 -1.87 -16.92
N LEU A 118 -5.09 -1.90 -16.20
CA LEU A 118 -5.16 -2.40 -14.82
C LEU A 118 -4.70 -3.85 -14.73
N SER A 119 -5.18 -4.71 -15.64
CA SER A 119 -4.81 -6.12 -15.69
C SER A 119 -3.32 -6.32 -15.94
N ALA A 120 -2.78 -5.63 -16.95
CA ALA A 120 -1.36 -5.65 -17.24
C ALA A 120 -0.54 -5.15 -16.06
N ALA A 121 -0.95 -4.06 -15.40
CA ALA A 121 -0.28 -3.54 -14.22
C ALA A 121 -0.30 -4.55 -13.08
N LEU A 122 -1.45 -5.17 -12.81
CA LEU A 122 -1.59 -6.19 -11.78
C LEU A 122 -0.67 -7.39 -12.05
N ALA A 123 -0.59 -7.84 -13.31
CA ALA A 123 0.29 -8.91 -13.76
C ALA A 123 1.79 -8.56 -13.77
N ARG A 124 2.18 -7.27 -13.87
CA ARG A 124 3.59 -6.83 -13.82
C ARG A 124 4.26 -7.06 -12.48
N TRP A 125 3.53 -7.44 -11.44
CA TRP A 125 4.14 -7.85 -10.17
C TRP A 125 4.77 -9.24 -10.34
N PRO A 126 6.12 -9.38 -10.18
CA PRO A 126 6.92 -8.64 -9.19
C PRO A 126 8.07 -7.75 -9.75
N LEU A 127 7.97 -7.15 -10.94
CA LEU A 127 9.18 -6.75 -11.69
C LEU A 127 9.59 -5.27 -11.75
N ARG A 128 8.79 -4.25 -11.41
CA ARG A 128 9.22 -2.83 -11.63
C ARG A 128 8.78 -1.78 -10.60
N SER A 129 8.79 -2.13 -9.32
CA SER A 129 9.02 -1.14 -8.25
C SER A 129 10.06 -1.75 -7.31
N PRO A 130 11.04 -0.99 -6.79
CA PRO A 130 11.90 -1.52 -5.73
C PRO A 130 10.96 -2.09 -4.66
N PRO A 131 11.11 -3.38 -4.27
CA PRO A 131 10.23 -4.00 -3.28
C PRO A 131 10.11 -3.06 -2.08
N PRO A 132 8.99 -3.00 -1.37
CA PRO A 132 8.83 -2.06 -0.26
C PRO A 132 9.95 -2.18 0.80
N ALA A 133 10.56 -3.36 0.91
CA ALA A 133 11.83 -3.57 1.59
C ALA A 133 12.95 -2.63 1.12
N ASN A 134 13.15 -2.41 -0.17
CA ASN A 134 14.14 -1.48 -0.72
C ASN A 134 13.81 -0.01 -0.40
N LYS A 135 12.54 0.41 -0.42
CA LYS A 135 12.17 1.78 0.00
C LYS A 135 12.41 1.98 1.50
N LEU A 136 12.06 0.99 2.31
CA LEU A 136 12.39 0.95 3.74
C LEU A 136 13.91 0.88 3.96
N TYR A 137 14.64 0.18 3.11
CA TYR A 137 16.09 0.02 3.20
C TYR A 137 16.80 1.35 2.94
N ILE A 138 16.29 2.16 2.00
CA ILE A 138 16.81 3.50 1.72
C ILE A 138 16.39 4.48 2.82
N ALA A 139 15.18 4.34 3.36
CA ALA A 139 14.64 5.27 4.36
C ALA A 139 15.13 5.03 5.79
N ILE A 140 15.49 3.80 6.16
CA ILE A 140 16.01 3.49 7.49
C ILE A 140 17.52 3.81 7.52
N PRO A 141 17.99 4.63 8.47
CA PRO A 141 19.40 4.98 8.55
C PRO A 141 20.33 3.76 8.64
N ASP A 142 21.45 3.81 7.89
CA ASP A 142 22.47 2.75 7.88
C ASP A 142 23.05 2.46 9.27
N SER A 143 22.99 3.41 10.20
CA SER A 143 23.41 3.25 11.59
C SER A 143 22.73 2.07 12.32
N TYR A 144 21.53 1.68 11.88
CA TYR A 144 20.82 0.53 12.44
C TYR A 144 21.33 -0.83 11.92
N ASN A 145 22.19 -0.84 10.92
CA ASN A 145 22.81 -2.04 10.35
C ASN A 145 21.79 -3.14 10.00
N LEU A 146 20.65 -2.76 9.44
CA LEU A 146 19.64 -3.72 9.00
C LEU A 146 20.07 -4.39 7.71
N THR A 147 19.92 -5.71 7.65
CA THR A 147 20.10 -6.48 6.43
C THR A 147 18.88 -6.35 5.52
N ARG A 148 19.04 -6.65 4.23
CA ARG A 148 17.90 -6.72 3.30
C ARG A 148 16.83 -7.72 3.75
N LYS A 149 17.22 -8.85 4.36
CA LYS A 149 16.29 -9.85 4.90
C LYS A 149 15.50 -9.31 6.09
N GLU A 150 16.15 -8.58 7.01
CA GLU A 150 15.48 -7.94 8.15
C GLU A 150 14.54 -6.83 7.68
N THR A 151 14.93 -6.07 6.66
CA THR A 151 14.09 -5.02 6.09
C THR A 151 12.89 -5.59 5.34
N PHE A 152 13.07 -6.72 4.66
CA PHE A 152 11.96 -7.46 4.06
C PHE A 152 11.00 -7.98 5.14
N LEU A 153 11.51 -8.53 6.24
CA LEU A 153 10.68 -8.90 7.39
C LEU A 153 9.88 -7.70 7.92
N ILE A 154 10.52 -6.54 8.14
CA ILE A 154 9.82 -5.32 8.58
C ILE A 154 8.69 -4.97 7.62
N SER A 155 8.92 -5.03 6.31
CA SER A 155 7.89 -4.72 5.30
C SER A 155 6.66 -5.64 5.40
N LEU A 156 6.86 -6.93 5.69
CA LEU A 156 5.78 -7.90 5.85
C LEU A 156 5.03 -7.69 7.17
N LEU A 157 5.76 -7.35 8.24
CA LEU A 157 5.17 -7.03 9.55
C LEU A 157 4.34 -5.73 9.50
N MET A 158 4.83 -4.71 8.79
CA MET A 158 4.07 -3.48 8.56
C MET A 158 2.82 -3.73 7.72
N GLY A 159 2.86 -4.67 6.78
CA GLY A 159 1.66 -5.11 6.05
C GLY A 159 0.68 -5.97 6.87
N GLY A 160 0.82 -6.03 8.19
CA GLY A 160 -0.07 -6.78 9.07
C GLY A 160 0.03 -8.31 8.94
N MET A 161 1.05 -8.84 8.25
CA MET A 161 1.14 -10.26 7.98
C MET A 161 1.42 -11.07 9.27
N PRO A 162 0.60 -12.10 9.60
CA PRO A 162 0.87 -12.99 10.72
C PRO A 162 2.22 -13.70 10.59
N LEU A 163 2.92 -13.94 11.69
CA LEU A 163 4.28 -14.52 11.68
C LEU A 163 4.35 -15.91 11.01
N CYS A 164 3.27 -16.69 11.06
CA CYS A 164 3.18 -17.97 10.35
C CYS A 164 3.18 -17.78 8.83
N HIS A 165 2.49 -16.78 8.31
CA HIS A 165 2.49 -16.45 6.88
C HIS A 165 3.81 -15.82 6.44
N VAL A 166 4.42 -14.98 7.28
CA VAL A 166 5.78 -14.45 7.05
C VAL A 166 6.79 -15.58 6.87
N ALA A 167 6.67 -16.65 7.66
CA ALA A 167 7.54 -17.81 7.55
C ALA A 167 7.44 -18.46 6.16
N SER A 168 6.22 -18.68 5.68
CA SER A 168 5.97 -19.19 4.33
C SER A 168 6.49 -18.24 3.24
N THR A 169 6.23 -16.94 3.36
CA THR A 169 6.66 -15.92 2.37
C THR A 169 8.17 -15.78 2.29
N MET A 170 8.87 -15.85 3.42
CA MET A 170 10.33 -15.77 3.48
C MET A 170 11.01 -17.12 3.26
N GLN A 171 10.25 -18.22 3.10
CA GLN A 171 10.75 -19.59 3.07
C GLN A 171 11.63 -19.92 4.28
N LEU A 172 11.16 -19.56 5.47
CA LEU A 172 11.83 -19.76 6.75
C LEU A 172 10.98 -20.62 7.68
N THR A 173 11.61 -21.23 8.69
CA THR A 173 10.88 -21.80 9.81
C THR A 173 10.33 -20.68 10.70
N ILE A 174 9.20 -20.91 11.36
CA ILE A 174 8.60 -19.92 12.27
C ILE A 174 9.56 -19.51 13.40
N LYS A 175 10.39 -20.44 13.89
CA LYS A 175 11.46 -20.16 14.87
C LYS A 175 12.47 -19.13 14.35
N ARG A 176 12.88 -19.24 13.08
CA ARG A 176 13.76 -18.25 12.44
C ARG A 176 13.08 -16.90 12.29
N VAL A 177 11.79 -16.85 11.98
CA VAL A 177 11.05 -15.58 11.93
C VAL A 177 11.04 -14.89 13.30
N TYR A 178 10.78 -15.63 14.39
CA TYR A 178 10.88 -15.08 15.75
C TYR A 178 12.27 -14.56 16.08
N TYR A 179 13.32 -15.27 15.68
CA TYR A 179 14.70 -14.83 15.85
C TYR A 179 14.98 -13.51 15.11
N TYR A 180 14.63 -13.42 13.82
CA TYR A 180 14.84 -12.19 13.05
C TYR A 180 14.01 -11.03 13.60
N ARG A 181 12.77 -11.29 14.02
CA ARG A 181 11.92 -10.30 14.68
C ARG A 181 12.58 -9.75 15.93
N SER A 182 13.03 -10.63 16.83
CA SER A 182 13.72 -10.22 18.06
C SER A 182 14.96 -9.37 17.76
N ARG A 183 15.76 -9.80 16.78
CA ARG A 183 16.95 -9.07 16.35
C ARG A 183 16.63 -7.67 15.79
N VAL A 184 15.58 -7.55 14.98
CA VAL A 184 15.09 -6.27 14.45
C VAL A 184 14.63 -5.34 15.57
N LEU A 185 13.84 -5.86 16.52
CA LEU A 185 13.36 -5.10 17.66
C LEU A 185 14.53 -4.55 18.50
N SER A 186 15.55 -5.38 18.76
CA SER A 186 16.76 -4.96 19.45
C SER A 186 17.54 -3.90 18.69
N LYS A 187 17.75 -4.07 17.38
CA LYS A 187 18.48 -3.09 16.55
C LYS A 187 17.78 -1.73 16.54
N LEU A 188 16.46 -1.73 16.44
CA LEU A 188 15.66 -0.51 16.40
C LEU A 188 15.29 0.01 17.80
N ALA A 189 15.75 -0.64 18.88
CA ALA A 189 15.46 -0.28 20.26
C ALA A 189 13.95 -0.08 20.53
N VAL A 190 13.14 -1.04 20.10
CA VAL A 190 11.68 -1.07 20.26
C VAL A 190 11.25 -2.40 20.89
N LYS A 191 10.14 -2.40 21.63
CA LYS A 191 9.73 -3.56 22.44
C LYS A 191 8.78 -4.52 21.72
N ASN A 192 8.02 -4.01 20.76
CA ASN A 192 6.95 -4.77 20.11
C ASN A 192 6.74 -4.31 18.65
N ASN A 193 5.84 -5.01 17.95
CA ASN A 193 5.58 -4.74 16.54
C ASN A 193 4.90 -3.38 16.32
N VAL A 194 4.10 -2.91 17.29
CA VAL A 194 3.41 -1.62 17.20
C VAL A 194 4.45 -0.49 17.21
N GLU A 195 5.34 -0.49 18.20
CA GLU A 195 6.46 0.46 18.29
C GLU A 195 7.38 0.39 17.07
N LEU A 196 7.63 -0.82 16.54
CA LEU A 196 8.40 -1.01 15.31
C LEU A 196 7.76 -0.29 14.13
N VAL A 197 6.46 -0.52 13.90
CA VAL A 197 5.71 0.09 12.80
C VAL A 197 5.74 1.61 12.91
N THR A 198 5.41 2.16 14.08
CA THR A 198 5.40 3.61 14.31
C THR A 198 6.78 4.24 14.09
N LYS A 199 7.85 3.60 14.59
CA LYS A 199 9.22 4.10 14.44
C LYS A 199 9.67 4.11 12.98
N VAL A 200 9.39 3.03 12.26
CA VAL A 200 9.77 2.91 10.84
C VAL A 200 8.96 3.86 9.96
N GLN A 201 7.65 4.02 10.21
CA GLN A 201 6.83 5.04 9.53
C GLN A 201 7.42 6.45 9.71
N GLY A 202 7.82 6.79 10.94
CA GLY A 202 8.46 8.08 11.23
C GLY A 202 9.77 8.29 10.44
N MET A 203 10.57 7.24 10.25
CA MET A 203 11.80 7.30 9.45
C MET A 203 11.49 7.51 7.96
N VAL A 204 10.53 6.76 7.43
CA VAL A 204 10.07 6.89 6.04
C VAL A 204 9.56 8.30 5.74
N LEU A 205 8.74 8.86 6.62
CA LEU A 205 8.23 10.22 6.48
C LEU A 205 9.35 11.27 6.51
N ARG A 206 10.37 11.10 7.36
CA ARG A 206 11.53 12.00 7.41
C ARG A 206 12.37 11.93 6.14
N HIS A 207 12.60 10.72 5.63
CA HIS A 207 13.35 10.51 4.40
C HIS A 207 12.65 11.20 3.22
N TYR A 208 11.34 10.98 3.05
CA TYR A 208 10.58 11.66 2.00
C TYR A 208 10.55 13.18 2.17
N ARG A 209 10.50 13.71 3.41
CA ARG A 209 10.62 15.16 3.68
C ARG A 209 11.95 15.77 3.24
N GLN A 210 13.03 14.99 3.31
CA GLN A 210 14.36 15.42 2.87
C GLN A 210 14.49 15.37 1.35
N GLU A 211 13.95 14.34 0.71
CA GLU A 211 13.95 14.21 -0.76
C GLU A 211 13.06 15.25 -1.46
N THR A 212 11.95 15.65 -0.81
CA THR A 212 10.98 16.62 -1.37
C THR A 212 11.28 18.07 -1.00
N GLY A 213 12.41 18.36 -0.36
CA GLY A 213 12.86 19.74 -0.10
C GLY A 213 11.83 20.60 0.63
N HIS A 214 11.61 20.37 1.93
CA HIS A 214 10.88 21.28 2.82
C HIS A 214 9.42 21.67 2.45
N GLU A 215 8.76 21.05 1.48
CA GLU A 215 7.34 21.37 1.15
C GLU A 215 6.31 20.77 2.13
N ILE A 216 6.70 19.88 3.05
CA ILE A 216 5.79 19.29 4.05
C ILE A 216 5.86 20.01 5.42
N VAL A 217 6.22 21.30 5.42
CA VAL A 217 6.23 22.14 6.63
C VAL A 217 5.15 23.22 6.54
N SER A 218 3.89 22.81 6.39
CA SER A 218 2.73 23.65 6.73
C SER A 218 1.48 22.82 7.02
N LEU A 219 1.61 21.79 7.86
CA LEU A 219 0.45 21.14 8.49
C LEU A 219 0.67 21.16 10.00
N ARG A 220 0.53 22.36 10.56
CA ARG A 220 0.12 22.60 11.95
C ARG A 220 -1.18 23.36 11.91
#